data_AF-A0A9P0K4Q1-F1
#
_entry.id   AF-A0A9P0K4Q1-F1
#
_cell.length_a   1.000
_cell.length_b   1.000
_cell.length_c   1.000
_cell.angle_alpha   90.00
_cell.angle_beta   90.00
_cell.angle_gamma   90.00
#
_symmetry.space_group_name_H-M   'P 1'
#
loop_
_entity.id
_entity.type
_entity.pdbx_description
1 polymer ?
#
loop_
_entity_poly.entity_id
_entity_poly.type
_entity_poly.pdbx_seq_one_letter_code
_entity_poly.pdbx_strand_id
1 'polypeptide(L)' 'MDLNFVQADNSNLPKVDALMVAFFFKNNADYYAAELKHVKTTMFGRESYGDDAIGYVQLHREHGLCTLSAKCAQSTK' A
#
# COMPACT_ATOMS: atom_id res chain seq x y z
N MET A 1 4.43 7.59 14.85
CA MET A 1 5.15 6.50 14.13
C MET A 1 5.30 5.34 15.10
N ASP A 2 5.18 4.12 14.61
CA ASP A 2 5.29 2.92 15.46
C ASP A 2 6.76 2.64 15.82
N LEU A 3 6.99 1.85 16.88
CA LEU A 3 8.33 1.52 17.35
C LEU A 3 9.13 0.78 16.27
N ASN A 4 10.37 1.20 16.01
CA ASN A 4 11.24 0.68 14.93
C ASN A 4 10.77 0.98 13.50
N PHE A 5 9.71 1.76 13.32
CA PHE A 5 9.30 2.22 12.00
C PHE A 5 9.86 3.61 11.70
N VAL A 6 10.36 3.79 10.47
CA VAL A 6 10.77 5.11 9.94
C VAL A 6 9.79 5.54 8.86
N GLN A 7 9.56 6.85 8.74
CA GLN A 7 8.70 7.37 7.66
C GLN A 7 9.31 7.07 6.30
N ALA A 8 8.48 6.59 5.38
CA ALA A 8 8.90 6.26 4.04
C ALA A 8 9.07 7.52 3.18
N ASP A 9 10.10 7.50 2.34
CA ASP A 9 10.42 8.48 1.32
C ASP A 9 10.93 7.77 0.06
N ASN A 10 11.17 8.52 -1.01
CA ASN A 10 11.62 7.93 -2.28
C ASN A 10 13.02 7.26 -2.20
N SER A 11 13.83 7.60 -1.20
CA SER A 11 15.18 7.05 -1.01
C SER A 11 15.20 5.74 -0.24
N ASN A 12 14.19 5.49 0.60
CA ASN A 12 14.16 4.38 1.55
C ASN A 12 13.11 3.31 1.23
N LEU A 13 12.32 3.48 0.16
CA LEU A 13 11.41 2.45 -0.33
C LEU A 13 12.13 1.31 -1.06
N PRO A 14 11.62 0.07 -1.00
CA PRO A 14 12.10 -1.02 -1.84
C PRO A 14 11.93 -0.68 -3.32
N LYS A 15 12.96 -0.95 -4.12
CA LYS A 15 12.86 -0.83 -5.57
C LYS A 15 12.14 -2.05 -6.12
N VAL A 16 11.12 -1.81 -6.93
CA VAL A 16 10.37 -2.86 -7.63
C VAL A 16 10.93 -2.99 -9.04
N ASP A 17 11.31 -4.20 -9.42
CA ASP A 17 11.75 -4.52 -10.79
C ASP A 17 10.66 -5.26 -11.59
N ALA A 18 10.85 -5.36 -12.90
CA ALA A 18 9.90 -6.01 -13.79
C ALA A 18 9.73 -7.52 -13.53
N LEU A 19 10.76 -8.21 -13.03
CA LEU A 19 10.70 -9.63 -12.70
C LEU A 19 9.86 -9.85 -11.43
N MET A 20 9.98 -8.97 -10.43
CA MET A 20 9.12 -8.98 -9.25
C MET A 20 7.65 -8.81 -9.65
N VAL A 21 7.34 -7.90 -10.57
CA VAL A 21 5.97 -7.69 -11.07
C VAL A 21 5.46 -8.93 -11.82
N ALA A 22 6.27 -9.51 -12.71
CA ALA A 22 5.91 -10.73 -13.43
C ALA A 22 5.69 -11.91 -12.48
N PHE A 23 6.55 -12.07 -11.47
CA PHE A 23 6.40 -13.08 -10.44
C PHE A 23 5.14 -12.86 -9.61
N PHE A 24 4.82 -11.60 -9.28
CA PHE A 24 3.59 -11.26 -8.58
C PHE A 24 2.35 -11.68 -9.38
N PHE A 25 2.28 -11.37 -10.69
CA PHE A 25 1.16 -11.80 -11.53
C PHE A 25 1.05 -13.32 -11.68
N LYS A 26 2.19 -14.02 -11.76
CA LYS A 26 2.20 -15.48 -11.82
C LYS A 26 1.66 -16.13 -10.55
N ASN A 27 1.97 -15.57 -9.38
CA ASN A 27 1.69 -16.21 -8.09
C ASN A 27 0.42 -15.68 -7.40
N ASN A 28 -0.19 -14.59 -7.89
CA ASN A 28 -1.40 -14.00 -7.30
C ASN A 28 -2.52 -13.96 -8.33
N ALA A 29 -3.30 -15.04 -8.40
CA ALA A 29 -4.44 -15.16 -9.30
C ALA A 29 -5.52 -14.08 -9.06
N ASP A 30 -5.60 -13.57 -7.83
CA ASP A 30 -6.55 -12.54 -7.42
C ASP A 30 -6.12 -11.10 -7.78
N TYR A 31 -5.00 -10.90 -8.49
CA TYR A 31 -4.55 -9.57 -8.85
C TYR A 31 -5.64 -8.74 -9.58
N TYR A 32 -6.43 -9.39 -10.44
CA TYR A 32 -7.55 -8.74 -11.16
C TYR A 32 -8.87 -8.77 -10.38
N ALA A 33 -8.93 -9.45 -9.23
CA ALA A 33 -10.18 -9.67 -8.52
C ALA A 33 -10.84 -8.35 -8.06
N ALA A 34 -10.06 -7.33 -7.72
CA ALA A 34 -10.58 -6.02 -7.35
C ALA A 34 -11.31 -5.31 -8.50
N GLU A 35 -10.86 -5.51 -9.74
CA GLU A 35 -11.50 -4.97 -10.94
C GLU A 35 -12.74 -5.78 -11.32
N LEU A 36 -12.60 -7.10 -11.36
CA LEU A 36 -13.69 -8.03 -11.70
C LEU A 36 -14.87 -7.93 -10.72
N LYS A 37 -14.59 -7.63 -9.46
CA LYS A 37 -15.60 -7.44 -8.41
C LYS A 37 -16.07 -5.98 -8.28
N HIS A 38 -15.67 -5.10 -9.20
CA HIS A 38 -15.99 -3.66 -9.18
C HIS A 38 -15.63 -2.94 -7.85
N VAL A 39 -14.70 -3.50 -7.06
CA VAL A 39 -14.34 -2.97 -5.73
C VAL A 39 -13.76 -1.57 -5.87
N LYS A 40 -12.93 -1.33 -6.89
CA LYS A 40 -12.38 0.00 -7.14
C LYS A 40 -13.48 1.03 -7.37
N THR A 41 -14.45 0.73 -8.24
CA THR A 41 -15.58 1.63 -8.53
C THR A 41 -16.37 1.96 -7.27
N THR A 42 -16.69 0.94 -6.48
CA THR A 42 -17.44 1.10 -5.22
C THR A 42 -16.65 1.86 -4.15
N MET A 43 -15.32 1.72 -4.12
CA MET A 43 -14.46 2.42 -3.15
C MET A 43 -14.23 3.89 -3.52
N PHE A 44 -14.01 4.20 -4.80
CA PHE A 44 -13.77 5.58 -5.26
C PHE A 44 -15.04 6.46 -5.23
N GLY A 45 -16.22 5.86 -5.36
CA GLY A 45 -17.49 6.60 -5.38
C GLY A 45 -17.99 7.07 -4.01
N ARG A 46 -17.29 6.77 -2.91
CA ARG A 46 -17.72 7.12 -1.55
C ARG A 46 -17.37 8.56 -1.22
N GLU A 47 -18.29 9.28 -0.58
CA GLU A 47 -18.01 10.62 -0.04
C GLU A 47 -16.87 10.60 1.00
N SER A 48 -16.73 9.50 1.74
CA SER A 48 -15.67 9.31 2.75
C SER A 48 -14.33 8.84 2.16
N TYR A 49 -14.14 8.84 0.84
CA TYR A 49 -12.90 8.37 0.21
C TYR A 49 -11.65 9.07 0.78
N GLY A 50 -11.78 10.36 1.09
CA GLY A 50 -10.70 11.16 1.68
C GLY A 50 -10.36 10.80 3.14
N ASP A 51 -11.32 10.25 3.89
CA ASP A 51 -11.14 9.91 5.31
C ASP A 51 -10.28 8.64 5.49
N ASP A 52 -10.30 7.76 4.48
CA ASP A 52 -9.51 6.53 4.43
C ASP A 52 -8.26 6.68 3.53
N ALA A 53 -7.97 7.88 3.04
CA ALA A 53 -6.83 8.11 2.16
C ALA A 53 -5.51 7.86 2.90
N ILE A 54 -4.52 7.24 2.25
CA ILE A 54 -3.20 7.05 2.85
C ILE A 54 -2.50 8.41 2.97
N GLY A 55 -2.22 8.85 4.20
CA GLY A 55 -1.52 10.11 4.47
C GLY A 55 -0.01 9.95 4.44
N TYR A 56 0.50 8.86 5.01
CA TYR A 56 1.92 8.53 4.95
C TYR A 56 2.14 7.02 5.08
N VAL A 57 3.31 6.57 4.65
CA VAL A 57 3.76 5.19 4.80
C VAL A 57 4.95 5.19 5.75
N GLN A 58 5.08 4.12 6.51
CA GLN A 58 6.22 3.87 7.37
C GLN A 58 6.79 2.48 7.05
N LEU A 59 8.09 2.32 7.26
CA LEU A 59 8.81 1.08 6.95
C LEU A 59 9.61 0.61 8.15
N HIS A 60 9.69 -0.71 8.30
CA HIS A 60 10.58 -1.39 9.24
C HIS A 60 11.42 -2.39 8.44
N ARG A 61 12.72 -2.44 8.72
CA ARG A 61 13.66 -3.35 8.03
C ARG A 61 14.33 -4.23 9.06
N GLU A 62 14.15 -5.54 8.92
CA GLU A 62 14.69 -6.52 9.84
C GLU A 62 15.13 -7.76 9.06
N HIS A 63 16.36 -8.24 9.27
CA HIS A 63 16.87 -9.48 8.66
C HIS A 63 16.68 -9.61 7.13
N GLY A 64 16.77 -8.49 6.39
CA GLY A 64 16.57 -8.46 4.93
C GLY A 64 15.11 -8.41 4.47
N LEU A 65 14.15 -8.43 5.41
CA LEU A 65 12.73 -8.21 5.15
C LEU A 65 12.39 -6.72 5.33
N CYS A 66 11.62 -6.17 4.40
CA CYS A 66 11.08 -4.82 4.50
C CYS A 66 9.55 -4.87 4.68
N THR A 67 9.08 -4.41 5.82
CA THR A 67 7.65 -4.33 6.15
C THR A 67 7.18 -2.91 5.93
N LEU A 68 6.17 -2.73 5.07
CA LEU A 68 5.52 -1.45 4.81
C LEU A 68 4.18 -1.39 5.54
N SER A 69 3.90 -0.27 6.20
CA SER A 69 2.63 0.00 6.86
C SER A 69 2.11 1.36 6.42
N ALA A 70 0.90 1.38 5.86
CA ALA A 70 0.21 2.60 5.48
C ALA A 70 -0.59 3.15 6.67
N LYS A 71 -0.58 4.46 6.83
CA LYS A 71 -1.38 5.17 7.83
C LYS A 71 -2.36 6.09 7.12
N CYS A 72 -3.65 5.92 7.40
CA CYS A 72 -4.69 6.77 6.82
C CYS A 72 -4.60 8.19 7.39
N ALA A 73 -4.81 9.17 6.54
CA ALA A 73 -5.00 10.56 6.91
C ALA A 73 -6.37 10.68 7.59
N GLN A 74 -6.38 10.82 8.91
CA GLN A 74 -7.62 11.15 9.60
C GLN A 74 -7.97 12.60 9.26
N SER A 75 -9.01 12.81 8.47
CA SER A 75 -9.60 14.13 8.29
C SER A 75 -10.37 14.50 9.55
N THR A 76 -9.71 15.20 10.48
CA THR A 76 -10.37 15.79 11.65
C THR A 76 -11.38 16.83 11.16
N LYS A 77 -12.67 16.52 11.25
CA LYS A 77 -13.73 17.53 11.19
C LYS A 77 -13.80 18.28 12.53
#